data_AF-A0A8J5W1H8-F1
#
_entry.id   AF-A0A8J5W1H8-F1
#
_cell.length_a   1.000
_cell.length_b   1.000
_cell.length_c   1.000
_cell.angle_alpha   90.00
_cell.angle_beta   90.00
_cell.angle_gamma   90.00
#
_symmetry.space_group_name_H-M   'P 1'
#
loop_
_entity.id
_entity.type
_entity.pdbx_description
1 polymer ?
#
loop_
_entity_poly.entity_id
_entity_poly.type
_entity_poly.pdbx_seq_one_letter_code
_entity_poly.pdbx_strand_id
1 'polypeptide(L)'
;MGKIGDAGFAKLITDLVPDGQTEYKETIIAGTLYYMDPEYQQTGTVRPKSDLFALGVIILQMLTGKRPNGLILSTESAVRDGMLADILDKSQTHWPVAEAEMLAKLGLSCTALKCRDRPDLESEILPKLQEILHSITCAVSLKNPKSNVPSHFICPIMQEIMSDPYVASDGHTYEQQAIRAWLKKHKVSPVTRRVLPNSSIIPNHSLRAAIQQWKSQSAHAKAWNGR
;
A
#
# COMPACT_ATOMS: atom_id res chain seq x y z
N MET A 1 2.98 -4.99 3.52
CA MET A 1 3.28 -3.67 4.14
C MET A 1 4.42 -3.04 3.37
N GLY A 2 4.12 -2.13 2.43
CA GLY A 2 5.15 -1.29 1.82
C GLY A 2 5.74 -0.40 2.90
N LYS A 3 7.05 -0.49 3.12
CA LYS A 3 7.77 0.35 4.07
C LYS A 3 8.44 1.44 3.24
N ILE A 4 8.02 2.69 3.40
CA ILE A 4 8.69 3.82 2.77
C ILE A 4 10.07 3.91 3.41
N GLY A 5 11.11 3.74 2.62
CA GLY A 5 12.50 3.71 3.08
C GLY A 5 13.37 4.53 2.15
N ASP A 6 13.50 5.82 2.46
CA ASP A 6 14.71 6.65 2.38
C ASP A 6 14.30 8.08 2.77
N ALA A 7 14.63 8.50 3.99
CA ALA A 7 14.36 9.87 4.46
C ALA A 7 15.54 10.81 4.17
N GLY A 8 16.57 10.36 3.43
CA GLY A 8 17.76 11.15 3.12
C GLY A 8 17.51 12.44 2.34
N PHE A 9 16.35 12.55 1.69
CA PHE A 9 15.89 13.75 0.97
C PHE A 9 14.56 14.31 1.50
N ALA A 10 14.01 13.76 2.57
CA ALA A 10 12.75 14.25 3.15
C ALA A 10 12.97 15.62 3.78
N LYS A 11 12.29 16.65 3.27
CA LYS A 11 12.38 18.02 3.78
C LYS A 11 11.10 18.35 4.54
N LEU A 12 11.24 18.73 5.80
CA LEU A 12 10.12 19.11 6.66
C LEU A 12 9.53 20.44 6.16
N ILE A 13 8.25 20.44 5.80
CA ILE A 13 7.48 21.66 5.52
C ILE A 13 6.93 22.12 6.86
N THR A 14 7.42 23.26 7.37
CA THR A 14 6.96 23.83 8.63
C THR A 14 5.71 24.67 8.37
N ASP A 15 4.59 24.22 8.93
CA ASP A 15 3.36 24.92 9.32
C ASP A 15 2.53 25.73 8.30
N LEU A 16 1.30 25.23 8.10
CA LEU A 16 0.03 25.94 7.92
C LEU A 16 0.01 27.09 6.90
N VAL A 17 -0.27 26.76 5.63
CA VAL A 17 -0.90 27.74 4.73
C VAL A 17 -2.11 27.11 4.04
N PRO A 18 -3.28 27.78 3.99
CA PRO A 18 -4.47 27.27 3.32
C PRO A 18 -4.22 26.94 1.84
N ASP A 19 -5.00 26.00 1.31
CA ASP A 19 -5.07 25.66 -0.12
C ASP A 19 -5.14 26.92 -0.98
N GLY A 20 -3.99 27.34 -1.52
CA GLY A 20 -3.88 28.58 -2.27
C GLY A 20 -2.53 29.31 -2.17
N GLN A 21 -1.64 28.97 -1.23
CA GLN A 21 -0.32 29.59 -1.19
C GLN A 21 0.82 28.57 -1.27
N THR A 22 1.58 28.71 -2.35
CA THR A 22 2.84 28.01 -2.63
C THR A 22 3.96 28.47 -1.70
N GLU A 23 4.59 27.54 -0.98
CA GLU A 23 5.92 27.79 -0.41
C GLU A 23 6.97 27.54 -1.50
N TYR A 24 7.70 28.60 -1.89
CA TYR A 24 8.80 28.54 -2.85
C TYR A 24 10.11 28.30 -2.08
N LYS A 25 10.76 27.16 -2.32
CA LYS A 25 12.14 26.93 -1.85
C LYS A 25 12.97 26.37 -2.99
N GLU A 26 13.95 27.14 -3.44
CA GLU A 26 15.00 26.66 -4.34
C GLU A 26 15.75 25.52 -3.63
N THR A 27 15.82 24.36 -4.29
CA THR A 27 16.59 23.23 -3.77
C THR A 27 17.55 22.74 -4.84
N ILE A 28 18.71 22.22 -4.41
CA ILE A 28 19.63 21.50 -5.29
C ILE A 28 18.84 20.34 -5.90
N ILE A 29 18.81 20.25 -7.23
CA ILE A 29 18.14 19.18 -7.95
C ILE A 29 18.78 17.85 -7.54
N ALA A 30 18.06 17.07 -6.74
CA ALA A 30 18.49 15.76 -6.27
C ALA A 30 17.30 14.80 -6.30
N GLY A 31 17.50 13.62 -6.88
CA GLY A 31 16.46 12.59 -6.97
C GLY A 31 16.85 11.48 -7.95
N THR A 32 16.10 10.38 -7.94
CA THR A 32 16.29 9.31 -8.92
C THR A 32 15.66 9.74 -10.24
N LEU A 33 16.45 9.84 -11.31
CA LEU A 33 16.16 10.56 -12.57
C LEU A 33 14.72 10.41 -13.12
N TYR A 34 14.13 9.22 -12.99
CA TYR A 34 12.83 8.88 -13.57
C TYR A 34 11.62 9.04 -12.63
N TYR A 35 11.84 9.35 -11.35
CA TYR A 35 10.77 9.62 -10.37
C TYR A 35 10.67 11.11 -10.02
N MET A 36 11.61 11.92 -10.53
CA MET A 36 11.61 13.36 -10.31
C MET A 36 10.53 14.03 -11.15
N ASP A 37 9.78 14.91 -10.50
CA ASP A 37 8.78 15.76 -11.14
C ASP A 37 9.43 16.63 -12.23
N PRO A 38 8.93 16.62 -13.49
CA PRO A 38 9.52 17.39 -14.58
C PRO A 38 9.45 18.91 -14.35
N GLU A 39 8.46 19.42 -13.61
CA GLU A 39 8.43 20.84 -13.19
C GLU A 39 9.42 21.12 -12.07
N TYR A 40 9.66 20.17 -11.17
CA TYR A 40 10.72 20.28 -10.17
C TYR A 40 12.11 20.33 -10.84
N GLN A 41 12.33 19.49 -11.84
CA GLN A 41 13.59 19.49 -12.61
C GLN A 41 13.83 20.82 -13.34
N GLN A 42 12.77 21.47 -13.83
CA GLN A 42 12.87 22.73 -14.55
C GLN A 42 12.98 23.94 -13.62
N THR A 43 12.23 23.95 -12.51
CA THR A 43 12.08 25.14 -11.65
C THR A 43 12.83 25.05 -10.32
N GLY A 44 13.33 23.88 -9.94
CA GLY A 44 13.95 23.63 -8.63
C GLY A 44 13.00 23.72 -7.43
N THR A 45 11.69 23.90 -7.66
CA THR A 45 10.67 24.11 -6.62
C THR A 45 9.96 22.81 -6.26
N VAL A 46 10.07 22.36 -5.01
CA VAL A 46 9.38 21.16 -4.50
C VAL A 46 7.95 21.51 -4.07
N ARG A 47 6.97 20.68 -4.43
CA ARG A 47 5.57 20.82 -4.03
C ARG A 47 5.04 19.47 -3.51
N PRO A 48 3.96 19.43 -2.70
CA PRO A 48 3.31 18.16 -2.34
C PRO A 48 2.92 17.32 -3.58
N LYS A 49 2.52 17.99 -4.68
CA LYS A 49 2.21 17.34 -5.96
C LYS A 49 3.44 16.77 -6.69
N SER A 50 4.66 17.09 -6.27
CA SER A 50 5.87 16.46 -6.80
C SER A 50 6.00 15.01 -6.31
N ASP A 51 5.59 14.73 -5.06
CA ASP A 51 5.51 13.36 -4.54
C ASP A 51 4.44 12.54 -5.27
N LEU A 52 3.36 13.20 -5.73
CA LEU A 52 2.33 12.54 -6.53
C LEU A 52 2.86 12.08 -7.89
N PHE A 53 3.77 12.84 -8.51
CA PHE A 53 4.43 12.38 -9.74
C PHE A 53 5.21 11.08 -9.50
N ALA A 54 6.01 11.05 -8.43
CA ALA A 54 6.75 9.85 -8.05
C ALA A 54 5.82 8.67 -7.74
N LEU A 55 4.72 8.92 -7.01
CA LEU A 55 3.67 7.92 -6.74
C LEU A 55 3.10 7.35 -8.03
N GLY A 56 2.78 8.20 -9.01
CA GLY A 56 2.29 7.80 -10.32
C GLY A 56 3.25 6.84 -11.02
N VAL A 57 4.54 7.19 -11.10
CA VAL A 57 5.57 6.31 -11.69
C VAL A 57 5.67 4.97 -10.95
N ILE A 58 5.60 4.98 -9.62
CA ILE A 58 5.64 3.77 -8.79
C ILE A 58 4.41 2.89 -9.07
N ILE A 59 3.22 3.45 -9.17
CA ILE A 59 1.99 2.72 -9.51
C ILE A 59 2.16 2.00 -10.86
N LEU A 60 2.62 2.72 -11.88
CA LEU A 60 2.83 2.14 -13.22
C LEU A 60 3.92 1.05 -13.19
N GLN A 61 4.96 1.23 -12.38
CA GLN A 61 6.02 0.24 -12.23
C GLN A 61 5.53 -1.02 -11.52
N MET A 62 4.71 -0.88 -10.49
CA MET A 62 4.11 -2.02 -9.79
C MET A 62 3.17 -2.82 -10.69
N LEU A 63 2.43 -2.16 -11.60
CA LEU A 63 1.55 -2.83 -12.55
C LEU A 63 2.31 -3.60 -13.64
N THR A 64 3.40 -3.02 -14.15
CA THR A 64 4.11 -3.54 -15.32
C THR A 64 5.35 -4.39 -14.99
N GLY A 65 5.91 -4.24 -13.79
CA GLY A 65 7.20 -4.81 -13.42
C GLY A 65 8.38 -4.23 -14.22
N LYS A 66 8.17 -3.15 -14.98
CA LYS A 66 9.17 -2.57 -15.89
C LYS A 66 9.94 -1.42 -15.24
N ARG A 67 11.15 -1.19 -15.74
CA ARG A 67 11.96 -0.01 -15.38
C ARG A 67 11.24 1.28 -15.82
N PRO A 68 11.46 2.40 -15.13
CA PRO A 68 10.68 3.62 -15.34
C PRO A 68 11.02 4.36 -16.65
N ASN A 69 12.09 3.96 -17.36
CA ASN A 69 12.44 4.56 -18.65
C ASN A 69 11.39 4.23 -19.74
N GLY A 70 10.76 5.25 -20.32
CA GLY A 70 9.68 5.08 -21.30
C GLY A 70 8.38 4.49 -20.75
N LEU A 71 8.28 4.32 -19.42
CA LEU A 71 7.17 3.63 -18.77
C LEU A 71 5.85 4.40 -18.92
N ILE A 72 5.88 5.72 -18.73
CA ILE A 72 4.69 6.59 -18.84
C ILE A 72 4.11 6.49 -20.25
N LEU A 73 4.92 6.76 -21.29
CA LEU A 73 4.48 6.75 -22.69
C LEU A 73 3.98 5.38 -23.15
N SER A 74 4.69 4.31 -22.76
CA SER A 74 4.28 2.94 -23.11
C SER A 74 2.98 2.55 -22.43
N THR A 75 2.77 2.96 -21.17
CA THR A 75 1.53 2.68 -20.44
C THR A 75 0.37 3.51 -20.97
N GLU A 76 0.59 4.80 -21.24
CA GLU A 76 -0.41 5.67 -21.85
C GLU A 76 -0.89 5.13 -23.20
N SER A 77 0.04 4.68 -24.04
CA SER A 77 -0.30 4.09 -25.33
C SER A 77 -1.05 2.77 -25.16
N ALA A 78 -0.60 1.88 -24.27
CA ALA A 78 -1.28 0.62 -24.02
C ALA A 78 -2.70 0.81 -23.46
N VAL A 79 -2.92 1.78 -22.57
CA VAL A 79 -4.26 2.11 -22.05
C VAL A 79 -5.14 2.67 -23.17
N ARG A 80 -4.64 3.60 -23.97
CA ARG A 80 -5.38 4.21 -25.08
C ARG A 80 -5.78 3.17 -26.13
N ASP A 81 -4.87 2.25 -26.45
CA ASP A 81 -5.06 1.25 -27.50
C ASP A 81 -5.79 -0.01 -26.98
N GLY A 82 -6.15 -0.07 -25.70
CA GLY A 82 -6.84 -1.22 -25.08
C GLY A 82 -5.94 -2.45 -24.85
N MET A 83 -4.62 -2.27 -24.89
CA MET A 83 -3.59 -3.31 -24.85
C MET A 83 -2.83 -3.34 -23.52
N LEU A 84 -3.42 -2.82 -22.43
CA LEU A 84 -2.77 -2.77 -21.12
C LEU A 84 -2.32 -4.16 -20.65
N ALA A 85 -3.11 -5.20 -20.91
CA ALA A 85 -2.83 -6.57 -20.51
C ALA A 85 -1.45 -7.08 -21.00
N ASP A 86 -0.97 -6.60 -22.15
CA ASP A 86 0.30 -7.04 -22.73
C ASP A 86 1.53 -6.48 -22.01
N ILE A 87 1.35 -5.37 -21.30
CA ILE A 87 2.43 -4.69 -20.59
C ILE A 87 2.42 -4.93 -19.07
N LEU A 88 1.36 -5.54 -18.55
CA LEU A 88 1.28 -5.95 -17.14
C LEU A 88 2.39 -6.96 -16.80
N ASP A 89 2.77 -7.00 -15.52
CA ASP A 89 3.82 -7.90 -15.04
C ASP A 89 3.41 -9.37 -15.25
N LYS A 90 4.16 -10.05 -16.10
CA LYS A 90 3.96 -11.45 -16.47
C LYS A 90 4.35 -12.43 -15.36
N SER A 91 4.94 -11.95 -14.26
CA SER A 91 5.19 -12.76 -13.05
C SER A 91 3.89 -13.18 -12.34
N GLN A 92 2.79 -12.46 -12.57
CA GLN A 92 1.48 -12.75 -12.00
C GLN A 92 0.60 -13.45 -13.04
N THR A 93 -0.18 -14.45 -12.61
CA THR A 93 -0.96 -15.32 -13.50
C THR A 93 -2.39 -14.85 -13.77
N HIS A 94 -2.98 -14.05 -12.87
CA HIS A 94 -4.39 -13.65 -12.97
C HIS A 94 -4.59 -12.18 -12.58
N TRP A 95 -4.35 -11.28 -13.53
CA TRP A 95 -4.61 -9.86 -13.34
C TRP A 95 -6.11 -9.54 -13.40
N PRO A 96 -6.65 -8.76 -12.44
CA PRO A 96 -7.92 -8.08 -12.61
C PRO A 96 -7.73 -6.91 -13.57
N VAL A 97 -7.82 -7.17 -14.88
CA VAL A 97 -7.42 -6.21 -15.94
C VAL A 97 -8.20 -4.91 -15.86
N ALA A 98 -9.49 -4.95 -15.55
CA ALA A 98 -10.33 -3.75 -15.43
C ALA A 98 -9.85 -2.84 -14.27
N GLU A 99 -9.59 -3.42 -13.11
CA GLU A 99 -9.08 -2.70 -11.94
C GLU A 99 -7.63 -2.23 -12.13
N ALA A 100 -6.81 -3.04 -12.80
CA ALA A 100 -5.47 -2.65 -13.21
C ALA A 100 -5.51 -1.45 -14.17
N GLU A 101 -6.49 -1.38 -15.08
CA GLU A 101 -6.68 -0.24 -15.97
C GLU A 101 -7.15 1.01 -15.23
N MET A 102 -8.07 0.89 -14.27
CA MET A 102 -8.44 2.01 -13.40
C MET A 102 -7.23 2.56 -12.63
N LEU A 103 -6.41 1.66 -12.09
CA LEU A 103 -5.20 2.04 -11.36
C LEU A 103 -4.13 2.65 -12.28
N ALA A 104 -3.97 2.13 -13.51
CA ALA A 104 -3.07 2.68 -14.51
C ALA A 104 -3.47 4.11 -14.91
N LYS A 105 -4.76 4.35 -15.14
CA LYS A 105 -5.30 5.70 -15.45
C LYS A 105 -5.03 6.68 -14.31
N LEU A 106 -5.23 6.25 -13.05
CA LEU A 106 -4.91 7.06 -11.87
C LEU A 106 -3.40 7.35 -11.77
N GLY A 107 -2.55 6.36 -12.04
CA GLY A 107 -1.10 6.55 -12.11
C GLY A 107 -0.70 7.56 -13.18
N LEU A 108 -1.29 7.45 -14.38
CA LEU A 108 -1.04 8.37 -15.50
C LEU A 108 -1.44 9.81 -15.19
N SER A 109 -2.62 10.04 -14.56
CA SER A 109 -3.03 11.38 -14.14
C SER A 109 -2.08 11.98 -13.10
N CYS A 110 -1.50 11.17 -12.23
CA CYS A 110 -0.48 11.62 -11.28
C CYS A 110 0.84 12.01 -11.98
N THR A 111 1.15 11.42 -13.14
CA THR A 111 2.35 11.71 -13.94
C THR A 111 2.18 12.89 -14.92
N ALA A 112 1.13 13.70 -14.79
CA ALA A 112 0.94 14.88 -15.64
C ALA A 112 2.15 15.84 -15.55
N LEU A 113 2.55 16.41 -16.69
CA LEU A 113 3.71 17.29 -16.78
C LEU A 113 3.56 18.52 -15.88
N LYS A 114 2.38 19.14 -15.84
CA LYS A 114 2.10 20.30 -14.98
C LYS A 114 1.54 19.83 -13.65
N CYS A 115 2.04 20.36 -12.53
CA CYS A 115 1.54 19.99 -11.21
C CYS A 115 0.05 20.30 -11.01
N ARG A 116 -0.46 21.36 -11.63
CA ARG A 116 -1.87 21.76 -11.51
C ARG A 116 -2.84 20.73 -12.10
N ASP A 117 -2.39 19.96 -13.09
CA ASP A 117 -3.22 18.96 -13.79
C ASP A 117 -3.22 17.62 -13.04
N ARG A 118 -2.38 17.47 -12.01
CA ARG A 118 -2.36 16.27 -11.17
C ARG A 118 -3.51 16.35 -10.15
N PRO A 119 -4.17 15.22 -9.87
CA PRO A 119 -5.26 15.18 -8.89
C PRO A 119 -4.76 15.50 -7.48
N ASP A 120 -5.68 15.94 -6.63
CA ASP A 120 -5.42 16.09 -5.20
C ASP A 120 -5.36 14.74 -4.47
N LEU A 121 -4.49 14.65 -3.46
CA LEU A 121 -4.27 13.39 -2.75
C LEU A 121 -5.50 12.96 -1.96
N GLU A 122 -6.05 13.86 -1.14
CA GLU A 122 -7.09 13.51 -0.18
C GLU A 122 -8.47 13.42 -0.83
N SER A 123 -8.77 14.35 -1.73
CA SER A 123 -10.11 14.47 -2.32
C SER A 123 -10.31 13.61 -3.57
N GLU A 124 -9.25 13.25 -4.31
CA GLU A 124 -9.38 12.53 -5.58
C GLU A 124 -8.64 11.18 -5.57
N ILE A 125 -7.37 11.14 -5.19
CA ILE A 125 -6.56 9.91 -5.25
C ILE A 125 -7.03 8.88 -4.21
N LEU A 126 -7.14 9.28 -2.94
CA LEU A 126 -7.51 8.36 -1.85
C LEU A 126 -8.88 7.70 -2.07
N PRO A 127 -9.95 8.43 -2.43
CA PRO A 127 -11.25 7.82 -2.72
C PRO A 127 -11.18 6.85 -3.89
N LYS A 128 -10.43 7.19 -4.96
CA LYS A 128 -10.28 6.30 -6.12
C LYS A 128 -9.53 5.03 -5.78
N LEU A 129 -8.48 5.11 -4.97
CA LEU A 129 -7.77 3.93 -4.48
C LEU A 129 -8.67 3.04 -3.61
N GLN A 130 -9.49 3.65 -2.74
CA GLN A 130 -10.47 2.91 -1.92
C GLN A 130 -11.52 2.21 -2.78
N GLU A 131 -12.03 2.88 -3.82
CA GLU A 131 -12.97 2.31 -4.79
C GLU A 131 -12.38 1.09 -5.51
N ILE A 132 -11.14 1.22 -6.03
CA ILE A 132 -10.45 0.12 -6.71
C ILE A 132 -10.24 -1.06 -5.75
N LEU A 133 -9.78 -0.79 -4.52
CA LEU A 133 -9.60 -1.83 -3.50
C LEU A 133 -10.91 -2.52 -3.14
N HIS A 134 -12.01 -1.76 -3.03
CA HIS A 134 -13.32 -2.32 -2.78
C HIS A 134 -13.79 -3.23 -3.93
N SER A 135 -13.62 -2.79 -5.19
CA SER A 135 -13.94 -3.59 -6.38
C SER A 135 -13.21 -4.92 -6.38
N ILE A 136 -11.88 -4.89 -6.17
CA ILE A 136 -11.07 -6.11 -6.09
C ILE A 136 -11.54 -6.99 -4.94
N THR A 137 -11.79 -6.42 -3.76
CA THR A 137 -12.19 -7.19 -2.58
C THR A 137 -13.55 -7.85 -2.78
N CYS A 138 -14.53 -7.16 -3.35
CA CYS A 138 -15.84 -7.72 -3.68
C CYS A 138 -15.73 -8.83 -4.74
N ALA A 139 -14.97 -8.60 -5.81
CA ALA A 139 -14.73 -9.59 -6.86
C ALA A 139 -14.01 -10.84 -6.32
N VAL A 140 -13.04 -10.66 -5.41
CA VAL A 140 -12.34 -11.75 -4.71
C VAL A 140 -13.27 -12.48 -3.73
N SER A 141 -14.15 -11.77 -3.02
CA SER A 141 -15.10 -12.37 -2.08
C SER A 141 -16.11 -13.29 -2.80
N LEU A 142 -16.51 -12.94 -4.03
CA LEU A 142 -17.37 -13.77 -4.89
C LEU A 142 -16.65 -14.98 -5.49
N LYS A 143 -15.33 -14.90 -5.72
CA LYS A 143 -14.53 -16.00 -6.28
C LYS A 143 -13.79 -16.83 -5.23
N ASN A 144 -13.83 -16.41 -3.97
CA ASN A 144 -13.12 -17.07 -2.88
C ASN A 144 -13.83 -16.82 -1.53
N PRO A 145 -14.63 -17.77 -1.01
CA PRO A 145 -15.22 -17.67 0.34
C PRO A 145 -14.17 -17.65 1.48
N LYS A 146 -12.87 -17.56 1.16
CA LYS A 146 -11.75 -17.41 2.10
C LYS A 146 -11.50 -15.96 2.55
N SER A 147 -12.22 -14.94 2.06
CA SER A 147 -12.02 -13.55 2.52
C SER A 147 -12.77 -13.20 3.81
N ASN A 148 -13.57 -14.10 4.37
CA ASN A 148 -14.22 -13.90 5.67
C ASN A 148 -13.30 -14.23 6.85
N VAL A 149 -12.03 -13.86 6.76
CA VAL A 149 -11.14 -13.93 7.92
C VAL A 149 -11.40 -12.68 8.75
N PRO A 150 -11.93 -12.81 9.97
CA PRO A 150 -12.06 -11.66 10.85
C PRO A 150 -10.70 -11.00 11.06
N SER A 151 -10.63 -9.67 10.94
CA SER A 151 -9.39 -8.90 11.00
C SER A 151 -8.59 -9.15 12.29
N HIS A 152 -9.26 -9.44 13.40
CA HIS A 152 -8.64 -9.76 14.69
C HIS A 152 -7.92 -11.12 14.73
N PHE A 153 -8.03 -11.94 13.68
CA PHE A 153 -7.23 -13.16 13.53
C PHE A 153 -5.88 -12.90 12.84
N ILE A 154 -5.67 -11.73 12.26
CA ILE A 154 -4.49 -11.39 11.48
C ILE A 154 -3.44 -10.74 12.39
N CYS A 155 -2.20 -11.24 12.33
CA CYS A 155 -1.09 -10.67 13.08
C CYS A 155 -0.72 -9.28 12.52
N PRO A 156 -0.65 -8.22 13.34
CA PRO A 156 -0.25 -6.89 12.87
C PRO A 156 1.17 -6.82 12.29
N ILE A 157 2.09 -7.69 12.74
CA ILE A 157 3.48 -7.71 12.28
C ILE A 157 3.62 -8.54 11.00
N MET A 158 3.11 -9.78 10.99
CA MET A 158 3.29 -10.71 9.87
C MET A 158 2.25 -10.56 8.76
N GLN A 159 1.11 -9.93 9.05
CA GLN A 159 -0.03 -9.81 8.12
C GLN A 159 -0.58 -11.17 7.64
N GLU A 160 -0.47 -12.19 8.50
CA GLU A 160 -0.98 -13.55 8.29
C GLU A 160 -1.89 -13.97 9.45
N ILE A 161 -2.70 -15.02 9.26
CA ILE A 161 -3.54 -15.58 10.33
C ILE A 161 -2.64 -16.14 11.44
N MET A 162 -2.85 -15.66 12.67
CA MET A 162 -2.11 -16.13 13.84
C MET A 162 -2.32 -17.63 14.05
N SER A 163 -1.22 -18.34 14.27
CA SER A 163 -1.21 -19.75 14.68
C SER A 163 -0.97 -19.88 16.18
N ASP A 164 -0.19 -18.95 16.76
CA ASP A 164 0.06 -18.87 18.20
C ASP A 164 -0.06 -17.41 18.70
N PRO A 165 -1.29 -16.95 19.01
CA PRO A 165 -1.53 -15.56 19.38
C PRO A 165 -1.06 -15.25 20.82
N TYR A 166 -0.27 -14.19 20.98
CA TYR A 166 0.22 -13.66 22.26
C TYR A 166 -0.12 -12.18 22.42
N VAL A 167 -0.62 -11.78 23.58
CA VAL A 167 -0.91 -10.39 23.94
C VAL A 167 0.34 -9.76 24.54
N ALA A 168 0.72 -8.58 24.05
CA ALA A 168 1.77 -7.76 24.68
C ALA A 168 1.18 -6.76 25.68
N SER A 169 2.04 -6.07 26.44
CA SER A 169 1.61 -5.12 27.49
C SER A 169 0.81 -3.91 26.99
N ASP A 170 0.74 -3.69 25.67
CA ASP A 170 -0.10 -2.68 25.02
C ASP A 170 -1.52 -3.20 24.70
N GLY A 171 -1.87 -4.42 25.10
CA GLY A 171 -3.17 -5.03 24.87
C GLY A 171 -3.39 -5.56 23.45
N HIS A 172 -2.40 -5.45 22.55
CA HIS A 172 -2.50 -5.95 21.19
C HIS A 172 -2.02 -7.40 21.10
N THR A 173 -2.63 -8.18 20.21
CA THR A 173 -2.29 -9.59 20.00
C THR A 173 -1.46 -9.78 18.73
N TYR A 174 -0.43 -10.62 18.81
CA TYR A 174 0.55 -10.86 17.76
C TYR A 174 0.87 -12.35 17.65
N GLU A 175 1.46 -12.76 16.52
CA GLU A 175 2.07 -14.09 16.41
C GLU A 175 3.30 -14.17 17.32
N GLN A 176 3.42 -15.28 18.05
CA GLN A 176 4.43 -15.50 19.09
C GLN A 176 5.84 -15.19 18.60
N GLN A 177 6.20 -15.73 17.43
CA GLN A 177 7.56 -15.60 16.89
C GLN A 177 7.85 -14.15 16.48
N ALA A 178 6.85 -13.49 15.91
CA ALA A 178 6.95 -12.11 15.44
C ALA A 178 7.16 -11.12 16.59
N ILE A 179 6.34 -11.22 17.64
CA ILE A 179 6.47 -10.30 18.79
C ILE A 179 7.74 -10.56 19.60
N ARG A 180 8.16 -11.82 19.74
CA ARG A 180 9.44 -12.16 20.38
C ARG A 180 10.62 -11.59 19.60
N ALA A 181 10.62 -11.72 18.28
CA ALA A 181 11.67 -11.15 17.45
C ALA A 181 11.72 -9.61 17.53
N TRP A 182 10.54 -8.96 17.57
CA TRP A 182 10.42 -7.52 17.72
C TRP A 182 10.97 -7.02 19.06
N LEU A 183 10.56 -7.63 20.18
CA LEU A 183 10.94 -7.22 21.53
C LEU A 183 12.44 -7.43 21.86
N LYS A 184 13.14 -8.26 21.08
CA LYS A 184 14.61 -8.38 21.16
C LYS A 184 15.32 -7.10 20.73
N LYS A 185 14.74 -6.36 19.77
CA LYS A 185 15.36 -5.17 19.16
C LYS A 185 14.70 -3.86 19.59
N HIS A 186 13.44 -3.91 20.00
CA HIS A 186 12.63 -2.72 20.23
C HIS A 186 11.92 -2.79 21.59
N LYS A 187 11.75 -1.62 22.22
CA LYS A 187 10.98 -1.43 23.46
C LYS A 187 9.67 -0.67 23.23
N VAL A 188 9.20 -0.64 21.99
CA VAL A 188 7.98 0.07 21.57
C VAL A 188 6.96 -0.91 21.00
N SER A 189 5.69 -0.54 21.06
CA SER A 189 4.57 -1.25 20.46
C SER A 189 4.71 -1.29 18.92
N PRO A 190 4.59 -2.46 18.28
CA PRO A 190 4.55 -2.56 16.82
C PRO A 190 3.41 -1.75 16.17
N VAL A 191 2.28 -1.59 16.85
CA VAL A 191 1.08 -0.92 16.33
C VAL A 191 1.09 0.57 16.66
N THR A 192 1.21 0.90 17.94
CA THR A 192 1.06 2.30 18.40
C THR A 192 2.37 3.08 18.43
N ARG A 193 3.52 2.40 18.29
CA ARG A 193 4.87 2.96 18.40
C ARG A 193 5.18 3.63 19.75
N ARG A 194 4.31 3.47 20.76
CA ARG A 194 4.55 3.95 22.13
C ARG A 194 5.46 2.98 22.88
N VAL A 195 6.21 3.49 23.86
CA VAL A 195 7.05 2.66 24.74
C VAL A 195 6.17 1.67 25.49
N LEU A 196 6.56 0.40 25.48
CA LEU A 196 5.84 -0.65 26.19
C LEU A 196 6.16 -0.58 27.69
N PRO A 197 5.14 -0.68 28.57
CA PRO A 197 5.35 -0.73 30.01
C PRO A 197 6.33 -1.84 30.43
N ASN A 198 6.30 -2.99 29.73
CA ASN A 198 7.25 -4.07 29.91
C ASN A 198 7.33 -4.95 28.65
N SER A 199 8.27 -5.90 28.63
CA SER A 199 8.43 -6.86 27.53
C SER A 199 7.71 -8.20 27.79
N SER A 200 6.73 -8.24 28.69
CA SER A 200 5.96 -9.45 28.95
C SER A 200 4.99 -9.71 27.80
N ILE A 201 4.85 -10.99 27.46
CA ILE A 201 3.89 -11.48 26.48
C ILE A 201 3.13 -12.64 27.10
N ILE A 202 1.81 -12.64 26.94
CA ILE A 202 0.91 -13.60 27.57
C ILE A 202 0.18 -14.37 26.46
N PRO A 203 0.14 -15.71 26.48
CA PRO A 203 -0.61 -16.48 25.49
C PRO A 203 -2.10 -16.12 25.49
N ASN A 204 -2.69 -15.90 24.31
CA ASN A 204 -4.12 -15.67 24.14
C ASN A 204 -4.83 -16.97 23.73
N HIS A 205 -5.06 -17.86 24.70
CA HIS A 205 -5.70 -19.15 24.45
C HIS A 205 -7.11 -19.03 23.85
N SER A 206 -7.86 -17.99 24.24
CA SER A 206 -9.21 -17.73 23.72
C SER A 206 -9.19 -17.41 22.23
N LEU A 207 -8.30 -16.51 21.79
CA LEU A 207 -8.17 -16.18 20.37
C LEU A 207 -7.64 -17.37 19.56
N ARG A 208 -6.72 -18.16 20.15
CA ARG A 208 -6.21 -19.37 19.52
C ARG A 208 -7.32 -20.38 19.22
N ALA A 209 -8.18 -20.63 20.20
CA ALA A 209 -9.33 -21.53 20.04
C ALA A 209 -10.32 -21.00 18.98
N ALA A 210 -10.62 -19.69 18.99
CA ALA A 210 -11.50 -19.06 18.01
C ALA A 210 -10.97 -19.21 16.57
N ILE A 211 -9.67 -19.01 16.36
CA ILE A 211 -9.02 -19.19 15.06
C ILE A 211 -9.10 -20.65 14.60
N GLN A 212 -8.84 -21.61 15.50
CA GLN A 212 -8.90 -23.04 15.17
C GLN A 212 -10.33 -23.49 14.80
N GLN A 213 -11.33 -23.00 15.54
CA GLN A 213 -12.73 -23.27 15.24
C GLN A 213 -13.11 -22.69 13.86
N TRP A 214 -12.75 -21.45 13.58
CA TRP A 214 -13.00 -20.81 12.29
C TRP A 214 -12.32 -21.55 11.13
N LYS A 215 -11.06 -21.99 11.30
CA LYS A 215 -10.34 -22.79 10.31
C LYS A 215 -11.07 -24.10 10.00
N SER A 216 -11.61 -24.77 11.04
CA SER A 216 -12.34 -26.03 10.90
C SER A 216 -13.68 -25.86 10.19
N GLN A 217 -14.46 -24.84 10.54
CA GLN A 217 -15.72 -24.51 9.87
C GLN A 217 -15.50 -24.11 8.40
N SER A 218 -14.45 -23.35 8.13
CA SER A 218 -14.06 -22.93 6.77
C SER A 218 -13.51 -24.06 5.90
N ALA A 219 -13.04 -25.14 6.51
CA ALA A 219 -12.67 -26.37 5.80
C ALA A 219 -13.91 -27.21 5.46
N HIS A 220 -14.86 -27.31 6.39
CA HIS A 220 -16.09 -28.06 6.20
C HIS A 220 -17.03 -27.44 5.15
N ALA A 221 -17.14 -26.11 5.11
CA ALA A 221 -17.91 -25.39 4.09
C ALA A 221 -17.36 -25.59 2.65
N LYS A 222 -16.04 -25.74 2.50
CA LYS A 222 -15.42 -26.03 1.20
C LYS A 222 -15.67 -27.45 0.71
N ALA A 223 -15.80 -28.42 1.61
CA ALA A 223 -16.10 -29.81 1.27
C ALA A 223 -17.56 -30.01 0.81
N TRP A 224 -18.47 -29.11 1.18
CA TRP A 224 -19.87 -29.18 0.80
C TRP A 224 -20.16 -28.48 -0.54
N ASN A 225 -19.55 -27.32 -0.81
CA ASN A 225 -19.74 -26.56 -2.06
C ASN A 225 -19.02 -27.15 -3.30
N GLY A 226 -18.38 -28.31 -3.16
CA GLY A 226 -17.66 -29.00 -4.24
C GLY A 226 -18.34 -30.31 -4.72
N ARG A 227 -19.63 -30.48 -4.45
CA ARG A 227 -20.46 -31.60 -4.91
C ARG A 227 -21.60 -31.13 -5.80
#